data_AF-I2AEC6-F1
#
_entry.id   AF-I2AEC6-F1
#
_cell.length_a   1.000
_cell.length_b   1.000
_cell.length_c   1.000
_cell.angle_alpha   90.00
_cell.angle_beta   90.00
_cell.angle_gamma   90.00
#
_symmetry.space_group_name_H-M   'P 1'
#
loop_
_entity.id
_entity.type
_entity.pdbx_description
1 polymer ?
#
loop_
_entity_poly.entity_id
_entity_poly.type
_entity_poly.pdbx_seq_one_letter_code
_entity_poly.pdbx_strand_id
1 'polypeptide(L)'
;MSNHDFVTYEEFGRRFFEVAVTPERVAAAFADIAGSEFAMEPIAQGPGKIAKVSANVSIQEPRVTRRLGDSITFVIHIPLSIDLLVDLWLDKQRFVVSGDIALRATARAAEPLLLIVDVAKPRPSDITVNVSSNSIRGEVLRILAGVDGEIRRFIAQYVAAEIDAPASQAAQIIDVAAQLEQAWP
;
A
#
# COMPACT_ATOMS: atom_id res chain seq x y z
N MET A 1 27.36 -41.70 10.42
CA MET A 1 26.23 -41.37 11.30
C MET A 1 25.89 -39.92 11.03
N SER A 2 24.73 -39.64 10.43
CA SER A 2 24.32 -38.26 10.16
C SER A 2 24.05 -37.58 11.50
N ASN A 3 24.93 -36.68 11.92
CA ASN A 3 24.80 -35.96 13.18
C ASN A 3 23.81 -34.81 12.93
N HIS A 4 22.52 -35.10 13.08
CA HIS A 4 21.47 -34.10 12.95
C HIS A 4 21.12 -33.55 14.33
N ASP A 5 21.14 -32.22 14.45
CA ASP A 5 20.66 -31.52 15.64
C ASP A 5 19.15 -31.38 15.54
N PHE A 6 18.42 -32.07 16.43
CA PHE A 6 16.97 -31.98 16.50
C PHE A 6 16.53 -30.69 17.21
N VAL A 7 15.46 -30.06 16.71
CA VAL A 7 14.86 -28.85 17.28
C VAL A 7 13.40 -29.10 17.65
N THR A 8 12.81 -28.24 18.49
CA THR A 8 11.38 -28.33 18.81
C THR A 8 10.52 -27.91 17.62
N TYR A 9 9.24 -28.28 17.63
CA TYR A 9 8.30 -27.88 16.56
C TYR A 9 8.10 -26.37 16.51
N GLU A 10 8.14 -25.69 17.64
CA GLU A 10 8.03 -24.23 17.73
C GLU A 10 9.22 -23.54 17.06
N GLU A 11 10.44 -24.02 17.35
CA GLU A 11 11.66 -23.49 16.74
C GLU A 11 11.69 -23.77 15.23
N PHE A 12 11.28 -24.98 14.81
CA PHE A 12 11.13 -25.32 13.40
C PHE A 12 10.13 -24.39 12.70
N GLY A 13 8.94 -24.20 13.30
CA GLY A 13 7.90 -23.33 12.76
C GLY A 13 8.36 -21.89 12.62
N ARG A 14 9.09 -21.36 13.61
CA ARG A 14 9.65 -20.00 13.52
C ARG A 14 10.64 -19.86 12.36
N ARG A 15 11.60 -20.79 12.24
CA ARG A 15 12.56 -20.80 11.12
C ARG A 15 11.88 -20.95 9.77
N PHE A 16 10.84 -21.78 9.71
CA PHE A 16 10.02 -21.92 8.51
C PHE A 16 9.39 -20.59 8.10
N PHE A 17 8.77 -19.85 9.02
CA PHE A 17 8.20 -18.53 8.73
C PHE A 17 9.25 -17.52 8.24
N GLU A 18 10.45 -17.52 8.81
CA GLU A 18 11.54 -16.63 8.37
C GLU A 18 12.02 -16.91 6.94
N VAL A 19 11.92 -18.16 6.49
CA VAL A 19 12.26 -18.54 5.10
C VAL A 19 11.07 -18.34 4.16
N ALA A 20 9.86 -18.71 4.60
CA ALA A 20 8.66 -18.71 3.78
C ALA A 20 8.14 -17.30 3.49
N VAL A 21 8.29 -16.35 4.41
CA VAL A 21 7.77 -14.98 4.29
C VAL A 21 8.90 -13.99 4.05
N THR A 22 9.19 -13.77 2.76
CA THR A 22 10.24 -12.86 2.31
C THR A 22 9.66 -11.51 1.87
N PRO A 23 10.44 -10.41 1.91
CA PRO A 23 10.02 -9.11 1.38
C PRO A 23 9.53 -9.18 -0.06
N GLU A 24 10.18 -9.99 -0.90
CA GLU A 24 9.88 -10.10 -2.34
C GLU A 24 8.52 -10.75 -2.58
N ARG A 25 8.17 -11.78 -1.79
CA ARG A 25 6.85 -12.41 -1.84
C ARG A 25 5.75 -11.46 -1.41
N VAL A 26 6.01 -10.68 -0.34
CA VAL A 26 5.07 -9.65 0.11
C VAL A 26 4.93 -8.57 -0.96
N ALA A 27 6.03 -8.07 -1.55
CA ALA A 27 6.00 -7.09 -2.63
C ALA A 27 5.21 -7.59 -3.85
N ALA A 28 5.40 -8.86 -4.24
CA ALA A 28 4.69 -9.48 -5.34
C ALA A 28 3.17 -9.54 -5.11
N ALA A 29 2.72 -9.74 -3.87
CA ALA A 29 1.28 -9.71 -3.54
C ALA A 29 0.66 -8.30 -3.69
N PHE A 30 1.49 -7.24 -3.70
CA PHE A 30 1.06 -5.87 -4.01
C PHE A 30 1.36 -5.45 -5.46
N ALA A 31 1.95 -6.33 -6.27
CA ALA A 31 2.31 -6.00 -7.65
C ALA A 31 1.08 -5.73 -8.53
N ASP A 32 -0.05 -6.39 -8.25
CA ASP A 32 -1.32 -6.16 -8.96
C ASP A 32 -1.90 -4.77 -8.67
N ILE A 33 -1.56 -4.19 -7.52
CA ILE A 33 -1.92 -2.80 -7.15
C ILE A 33 -0.95 -1.81 -7.81
N ALA A 34 0.31 -2.21 -7.98
CA ALA A 34 1.33 -1.39 -8.62
C ALA A 34 1.04 -1.22 -10.12
N GLY A 35 1.19 -0.01 -10.63
CA GLY A 35 0.85 0.33 -12.02
C GLY A 35 -0.63 0.59 -12.26
N SER A 36 -1.48 0.48 -11.25
CA SER A 36 -2.86 0.96 -11.32
C SER A 36 -2.89 2.50 -11.35
N GLU A 37 -3.86 3.02 -12.10
CA GLU A 37 -4.18 4.43 -12.12
C GLU A 37 -5.65 4.63 -11.79
N PHE A 38 -5.94 5.67 -11.02
CA PHE A 38 -7.31 6.03 -10.68
C PHE A 38 -7.50 7.54 -10.62
N ALA A 39 -8.72 7.98 -10.92
CA ALA A 39 -9.06 9.39 -10.97
C ALA A 39 -9.99 9.76 -9.82
N MET A 40 -9.71 10.91 -9.20
CA MET A 40 -10.60 11.59 -8.27
C MET A 40 -11.51 12.54 -9.06
N GLU A 41 -12.81 12.41 -8.86
CA GLU A 41 -13.80 13.33 -9.41
C GLU A 41 -13.53 14.79 -8.98
N PRO A 42 -13.86 15.80 -9.82
CA PRO A 42 -13.58 17.19 -9.51
C PRO A 42 -14.26 17.66 -8.21
N ILE A 43 -13.46 18.22 -7.29
CA ILE A 43 -13.92 18.76 -6.01
C ILE A 43 -13.88 20.27 -6.04
N ALA A 44 -14.99 20.92 -5.67
CA ALA A 44 -15.05 22.37 -5.62
C ALA A 44 -14.44 22.92 -4.32
N GLN A 45 -13.48 23.84 -4.44
CA GLN A 45 -12.69 24.39 -3.33
C GLN A 45 -12.57 25.92 -3.40
N GLY A 46 -12.24 26.54 -2.26
CA GLY A 46 -11.99 27.97 -2.13
C GLY A 46 -13.26 28.80 -1.89
N PRO A 47 -13.12 30.12 -1.61
CA PRO A 47 -14.25 31.01 -1.37
C PRO A 47 -15.21 31.01 -2.56
N GLY A 48 -16.50 30.76 -2.32
CA GLY A 48 -17.51 30.71 -3.38
C GLY A 48 -17.42 29.48 -4.31
N LYS A 49 -16.61 28.46 -3.97
CA LYS A 49 -16.45 27.23 -4.78
C LYS A 49 -15.98 27.48 -6.21
N ILE A 50 -15.19 28.54 -6.40
CA ILE A 50 -14.71 29.00 -7.70
C ILE A 50 -13.57 28.16 -8.27
N ALA A 51 -12.88 27.36 -7.44
CA ALA A 51 -11.86 26.43 -7.89
C ALA A 51 -12.44 25.00 -7.99
N LYS A 52 -12.09 24.25 -9.02
CA LYS A 52 -12.30 22.79 -9.08
C LYS A 52 -10.97 22.08 -9.12
N VAL A 53 -10.81 21.04 -8.33
CA VAL A 53 -9.59 20.24 -8.25
C VAL A 53 -9.87 18.81 -8.63
N SER A 54 -9.16 18.30 -9.62
CA SER A 54 -9.16 16.89 -10.01
C SER A 54 -7.76 16.31 -9.82
N ALA A 55 -7.68 15.00 -9.60
CA ALA A 55 -6.42 14.29 -9.43
C ALA A 55 -6.45 12.98 -10.21
N ASN A 56 -5.40 12.67 -10.96
CA ASN A 56 -5.11 11.31 -11.40
C ASN A 56 -3.95 10.79 -10.57
N VAL A 57 -4.09 9.61 -9.99
CA VAL A 57 -3.10 9.00 -9.12
C VAL A 57 -2.56 7.75 -9.78
N SER A 58 -1.25 7.68 -9.96
CA SER A 58 -0.55 6.48 -10.43
C SER A 58 0.21 5.86 -9.26
N ILE A 59 -0.06 4.58 -9.00
CA ILE A 59 0.60 3.81 -7.95
C ILE A 59 1.90 3.21 -8.50
N GLN A 60 3.03 3.48 -7.86
CA GLN A 60 4.33 2.96 -8.29
C GLN A 60 4.70 1.67 -7.55
N GLU A 61 5.84 1.09 -7.91
CA GLU A 61 6.31 -0.17 -7.34
C GLU A 61 6.59 -0.07 -5.83
N PRO A 62 6.05 -0.99 -5.00
CA PRO A 62 6.19 -0.95 -3.56
C PRO A 62 7.59 -1.35 -3.10
N ARG A 63 8.05 -0.72 -2.02
CA ARG A 63 9.30 -1.05 -1.33
C ARG A 63 8.98 -1.68 0.00
N VAL A 64 9.43 -2.92 0.21
CA VAL A 64 9.09 -3.71 1.39
C VAL A 64 10.33 -3.94 2.26
N THR A 65 10.22 -3.61 3.55
CA THR A 65 11.24 -3.93 4.55
C THR A 65 10.67 -4.86 5.59
N ARG A 66 11.33 -6.00 5.81
CA ARG A 66 10.96 -6.96 6.86
C ARG A 66 11.59 -6.60 8.20
N ARG A 67 10.85 -6.82 9.28
CA ARG A 67 11.30 -6.70 10.67
C ARG A 67 11.05 -8.03 11.37
N LEU A 68 12.10 -8.56 11.99
CA LEU A 68 12.06 -9.77 12.80
C LEU A 68 11.85 -9.38 14.27
N GLY A 69 11.02 -10.14 14.96
CA GLY A 69 10.67 -9.96 16.37
C GLY A 69 9.84 -11.15 16.83
N ASP A 70 8.92 -10.92 17.78
CA ASP A 70 7.94 -11.93 18.22
C ASP A 70 6.99 -12.34 17.08
N SER A 71 6.81 -11.46 16.09
CA SER A 71 6.15 -11.75 14.82
C SER A 71 6.95 -11.17 13.67
N ILE A 72 6.85 -11.79 12.49
CA ILE A 72 7.45 -11.23 11.27
C ILE A 72 6.52 -10.14 10.76
N THR A 73 7.01 -8.92 10.71
CA THR A 73 6.25 -7.76 10.26
C THR A 73 6.92 -7.10 9.06
N PHE A 74 6.13 -6.38 8.28
CA PHE A 74 6.57 -5.70 7.07
C PHE A 74 6.15 -4.23 7.13
N VAL A 75 7.09 -3.36 6.79
CA VAL A 75 6.84 -1.96 6.49
C VAL A 75 6.89 -1.83 4.98
N ILE A 76 5.80 -1.34 4.39
CA ILE A 76 5.61 -1.27 2.95
C ILE A 76 5.43 0.21 2.59
N HIS A 77 6.29 0.73 1.74
CA HIS A 77 6.19 2.09 1.20
C HIS A 77 5.82 2.03 -0.27
N ILE A 78 4.71 2.68 -0.64
CA ILE A 78 4.21 2.68 -2.01
C ILE A 78 4.25 4.13 -2.54
N PRO A 79 5.23 4.47 -3.39
CA PRO A 79 5.32 5.81 -3.95
C PRO A 79 4.14 6.10 -4.89
N LEU A 80 3.69 7.35 -4.89
CA LEU A 80 2.60 7.83 -5.74
C LEU A 80 3.08 8.97 -6.63
N SER A 81 2.61 8.98 -7.87
CA SER A 81 2.60 10.17 -8.73
C SER A 81 1.18 10.69 -8.82
N ILE A 82 0.97 11.98 -8.55
CA ILE A 82 -0.36 12.59 -8.52
C ILE A 82 -0.38 13.78 -9.49
N ASP A 83 -1.12 13.62 -10.58
CA ASP A 83 -1.38 14.67 -11.55
C ASP A 83 -2.62 15.47 -11.12
N LEU A 84 -2.38 16.67 -10.61
CA LEU A 84 -3.42 17.58 -10.16
C LEU A 84 -3.80 18.56 -11.27
N LEU A 85 -5.09 18.76 -11.46
CA LEU A 85 -5.66 19.81 -12.29
C LEU A 85 -6.48 20.77 -11.41
N VAL A 86 -6.05 22.02 -11.35
CA VAL A 86 -6.76 23.11 -10.66
C VAL A 86 -7.38 24.03 -11.70
N ASP A 87 -8.70 24.07 -11.74
CA ASP A 87 -9.50 24.90 -12.64
C ASP A 87 -10.06 26.09 -11.86
N LEU A 88 -9.59 27.30 -12.18
CA LEU A 88 -9.93 28.59 -11.54
C LEU A 88 -10.88 29.43 -12.41
N TRP A 89 -11.72 28.80 -13.23
CA TRP A 89 -12.67 29.39 -14.18
C TRP A 89 -12.03 30.19 -15.34
N LEU A 90 -11.10 31.10 -15.05
CA LEU A 90 -10.33 31.89 -16.01
C LEU A 90 -9.01 31.23 -16.42
N ASP A 91 -8.49 30.32 -15.60
CA ASP A 91 -7.21 29.65 -15.82
C ASP A 91 -7.27 28.19 -15.35
N LYS A 92 -6.52 27.31 -16.02
CA LYS A 92 -6.37 25.90 -15.64
C LYS A 92 -4.90 25.58 -15.47
N GLN A 93 -4.55 25.09 -14.29
CA GLN A 93 -3.17 24.82 -13.92
C GLN A 93 -2.99 23.35 -13.59
N ARG A 94 -1.90 22.77 -14.10
CA ARG A 94 -1.52 21.38 -13.85
C ARG A 94 -0.29 21.32 -12.96
N PHE A 95 -0.30 20.40 -12.01
CA PHE A 95 0.81 20.15 -11.11
C PHE A 95 1.04 18.66 -11.01
N VAL A 96 2.30 18.25 -10.96
CA VAL A 96 2.67 16.88 -10.59
C VAL A 96 3.20 16.95 -9.17
N VAL A 97 2.59 16.20 -8.27
CA VAL A 97 3.03 16.09 -6.87
C VAL A 97 3.32 14.65 -6.54
N SER A 98 4.30 14.42 -5.67
CA SER A 98 4.61 13.07 -5.20
C SER A 98 3.82 12.74 -3.96
N GLY A 99 3.57 11.45 -3.73
CA GLY A 99 3.02 10.96 -2.48
C GLY A 99 3.67 9.65 -2.07
N ASP A 100 3.30 9.17 -0.88
CA ASP A 100 3.71 7.87 -0.35
C ASP A 100 2.60 7.27 0.50
N ILE A 101 2.37 5.97 0.37
CA ILE A 101 1.50 5.20 1.25
C ILE A 101 2.38 4.35 2.15
N ALA A 102 2.22 4.48 3.46
CA ALA A 102 2.90 3.67 4.46
C ALA A 102 1.96 2.57 4.99
N LEU A 103 2.10 1.35 4.47
CA LEU A 103 1.34 0.18 4.94
C LEU A 103 2.16 -0.68 5.90
N ARG A 104 1.44 -1.48 6.68
CA ARG A 104 2.01 -2.49 7.58
C ARG A 104 1.35 -3.82 7.30
N ALA A 105 2.15 -4.88 7.29
CA ALA A 105 1.65 -6.24 7.23
C ALA A 105 2.30 -7.12 8.31
N THR A 106 1.60 -8.17 8.72
CA THR A 106 2.08 -9.14 9.70
C THR A 106 1.90 -10.55 9.15
N ALA A 107 2.96 -11.35 9.15
CA ALA A 107 2.84 -12.77 8.87
C ALA A 107 2.18 -13.49 10.06
N ARG A 108 1.13 -14.26 9.79
CA ARG A 108 0.38 -15.01 10.79
C ARG A 108 0.27 -16.47 10.37
N ALA A 109 0.40 -17.36 11.35
CA ALA A 109 -0.07 -18.73 11.21
C ALA A 109 -1.57 -18.79 11.52
N ALA A 110 -2.32 -19.55 10.75
CA ALA A 110 -3.74 -19.80 10.98
C ALA A 110 -4.09 -21.27 10.73
N GLU A 111 -5.18 -21.75 11.33
CA GLU A 111 -5.68 -23.10 11.08
C GLU A 111 -6.18 -23.25 9.62
N PRO A 112 -6.07 -24.45 9.02
CA PRO A 112 -5.43 -25.66 9.57
C PRO A 112 -3.90 -25.69 9.43
N LEU A 113 -3.32 -25.03 8.42
CA LEU A 113 -1.88 -24.82 8.25
C LEU A 113 -1.65 -23.69 7.22
N LEU A 114 -2.32 -22.57 7.45
CA LEU A 114 -2.27 -21.41 6.57
C LEU A 114 -1.21 -20.43 7.05
N LEU A 115 -0.51 -19.85 6.09
CA LEU A 115 0.33 -18.67 6.30
C LEU A 115 -0.37 -17.48 5.65
N ILE A 116 -0.72 -16.50 6.46
CA ILE A 116 -1.46 -15.31 6.03
C ILE A 116 -0.57 -14.08 6.21
N VAL A 117 -0.42 -13.29 5.15
CA VAL A 117 0.14 -11.93 5.23
C VAL A 117 -1.01 -10.97 5.50
N ASP A 118 -1.28 -10.72 6.78
CA ASP A 118 -2.34 -9.82 7.23
C ASP A 118 -1.94 -8.36 7.01
N VAL A 119 -2.56 -7.71 6.04
CA VAL A 119 -2.28 -6.33 5.65
C VAL A 119 -3.24 -5.38 6.34
N ALA A 120 -2.71 -4.43 7.11
CA ALA A 120 -3.53 -3.38 7.72
C ALA A 120 -4.04 -2.41 6.65
N LYS A 121 -5.36 -2.14 6.66
CA LYS A 121 -5.97 -1.15 5.76
C LYS A 121 -5.41 0.25 6.05
N PRO A 122 -5.03 1.03 5.03
CA PRO A 122 -4.53 2.38 5.23
C PRO A 122 -5.61 3.29 5.79
N ARG A 123 -5.21 4.17 6.68
CA ARG A 123 -5.98 5.36 7.06
C ARG A 123 -5.45 6.56 6.27
N PRO A 124 -6.23 7.65 6.18
CA PRO A 124 -5.73 8.88 5.56
C PRO A 124 -4.43 9.39 6.18
N SER A 125 -4.19 9.15 7.48
CA SER A 125 -2.94 9.51 8.17
C SER A 125 -1.71 8.72 7.71
N ASP A 126 -1.93 7.59 7.05
CA ASP A 126 -0.86 6.71 6.57
C ASP A 126 -0.43 7.09 5.13
N ILE A 127 -0.98 8.18 4.59
CA ILE A 127 -0.70 8.70 3.25
C ILE A 127 -0.09 10.09 3.37
N THR A 128 1.00 10.32 2.64
CA THR A 128 1.64 11.63 2.54
C THR A 128 1.48 12.16 1.12
N VAL A 129 1.15 13.43 0.98
CA VAL A 129 1.14 14.15 -0.31
C VAL A 129 2.11 15.32 -0.18
N ASN A 130 3.12 15.35 -1.04
CA ASN A 130 4.20 16.31 -1.01
C ASN A 130 4.01 17.35 -2.11
N VAL A 131 3.48 18.51 -1.74
CA VAL A 131 3.30 19.63 -2.66
C VAL A 131 4.55 20.52 -2.60
N SER A 132 5.41 20.49 -3.61
CA SER A 132 6.59 21.36 -3.66
C SER A 132 6.18 22.81 -3.94
N SER A 133 6.58 23.76 -3.09
CA SER A 133 6.23 25.18 -3.20
C SER A 133 6.99 25.94 -4.27
N ASN A 134 8.12 25.42 -4.76
CA ASN A 134 9.03 26.17 -5.64
C ASN A 134 8.42 26.59 -6.99
N SER A 135 7.34 25.93 -7.44
CA SER A 135 6.65 26.22 -8.69
C SER A 135 5.20 26.70 -8.52
N ILE A 136 4.68 26.76 -7.29
CA ILE A 136 3.26 26.97 -7.01
C ILE A 136 3.04 28.34 -6.38
N ARG A 137 2.19 29.16 -7.01
CA ARG A 137 1.80 30.47 -6.48
C ARG A 137 1.06 30.30 -5.15
N GLY A 138 1.29 31.21 -4.19
CA GLY A 138 0.76 31.08 -2.82
C GLY A 138 -0.77 30.96 -2.71
N GLU A 139 -1.52 31.53 -3.65
CA GLU A 139 -2.98 31.39 -3.71
C GLU A 139 -3.42 29.96 -4.06
N VAL A 140 -2.73 29.32 -5.01
CA VAL A 140 -2.99 27.94 -5.42
C VAL A 140 -2.54 26.96 -4.34
N LEU A 141 -1.44 27.26 -3.64
CA LEU A 141 -0.98 26.45 -2.50
C LEU A 141 -2.06 26.32 -1.41
N ARG A 142 -2.82 27.38 -1.14
CA ARG A 142 -3.94 27.32 -0.16
C ARG A 142 -5.09 26.44 -0.63
N ILE A 143 -5.39 26.44 -1.92
CA ILE A 143 -6.42 25.58 -2.52
C ILE A 143 -5.96 24.12 -2.39
N LEU A 144 -4.72 23.81 -2.78
CA LEU A 144 -4.15 22.48 -2.68
C LEU A 144 -4.06 21.98 -1.24
N ALA A 145 -3.64 22.83 -0.28
CA ALA A 145 -3.64 22.49 1.14
C ALA A 145 -5.05 22.17 1.68
N GLY A 146 -6.09 22.77 1.09
CA GLY A 146 -7.48 22.45 1.43
C GLY A 146 -7.98 21.13 0.84
N VAL A 147 -7.34 20.60 -0.20
CA VAL A 147 -7.74 19.36 -0.90
C VAL A 147 -6.86 18.16 -0.51
N ASP A 148 -5.67 18.41 0.01
CA ASP A 148 -4.72 17.39 0.48
C ASP A 148 -5.36 16.33 1.42
N GLY A 149 -6.16 16.76 2.40
CA GLY A 149 -6.90 15.83 3.27
C GLY A 149 -7.87 14.92 2.52
N GLU A 150 -8.49 15.43 1.47
CA GLU A 150 -9.48 14.73 0.67
C GLU A 150 -8.81 13.76 -0.33
N ILE A 151 -7.68 14.17 -0.92
CA ILE A 151 -6.81 13.29 -1.72
C ILE A 151 -6.38 12.09 -0.87
N ARG A 152 -5.86 12.34 0.35
CA ARG A 152 -5.49 11.24 1.27
C ARG A 152 -6.66 10.34 1.60
N ARG A 153 -7.85 10.91 1.84
CA ARG A 153 -9.06 10.14 2.13
C ARG A 153 -9.44 9.23 0.97
N PHE A 154 -9.41 9.76 -0.25
CA PHE A 154 -9.77 9.03 -1.45
C PHE A 154 -8.78 7.90 -1.75
N ILE A 155 -7.47 8.18 -1.68
CA ILE A 155 -6.41 7.18 -1.85
C ILE A 155 -6.55 6.06 -0.80
N ALA A 156 -6.80 6.40 0.48
CA ALA A 156 -6.99 5.40 1.54
C ALA A 156 -8.17 4.45 1.23
N GLN A 157 -9.29 5.00 0.76
CA GLN A 157 -10.47 4.22 0.41
C GLN A 157 -10.22 3.31 -0.79
N TYR A 158 -9.57 3.84 -1.83
CA TYR A 158 -9.21 3.07 -3.02
C TYR A 158 -8.31 1.89 -2.66
N VAL A 159 -7.21 2.15 -1.93
CA VAL A 159 -6.26 1.10 -1.54
C VAL A 159 -6.88 0.09 -0.58
N ALA A 160 -7.76 0.52 0.33
CA ALA A 160 -8.49 -0.40 1.20
C ALA A 160 -9.41 -1.34 0.42
N ALA A 161 -10.10 -0.83 -0.62
CA ALA A 161 -10.93 -1.64 -1.49
C ALA A 161 -10.10 -2.62 -2.32
N GLU A 162 -8.93 -2.21 -2.79
CA GLU A 162 -8.01 -3.07 -3.54
C GLU A 162 -7.43 -4.18 -2.66
N ILE A 163 -7.11 -3.90 -1.40
CA ILE A 163 -6.70 -4.92 -0.42
C ILE A 163 -7.82 -5.92 -0.16
N ASP A 164 -9.09 -5.47 -0.15
CA ASP A 164 -10.26 -6.34 0.03
C ASP A 164 -10.66 -7.12 -1.24
N ALA A 165 -10.04 -6.84 -2.39
CA ALA A 165 -10.36 -7.51 -3.63
C ALA A 165 -10.05 -9.03 -3.53
N PRO A 166 -10.90 -9.92 -4.09
CA PRO A 166 -10.71 -11.37 -3.98
C PRO A 166 -9.34 -11.87 -4.45
N ALA A 167 -8.79 -11.27 -5.51
CA ALA A 167 -7.46 -11.61 -6.02
C ALA A 167 -6.35 -11.26 -5.00
N SER A 168 -6.41 -10.06 -4.43
CA SER A 168 -5.50 -9.59 -3.38
C SER A 168 -5.57 -10.44 -2.12
N GLN A 169 -6.77 -10.83 -1.69
CA GLN A 169 -6.98 -11.70 -0.54
C GLN A 169 -6.40 -13.11 -0.79
N ALA A 170 -6.60 -13.66 -1.99
CA ALA A 170 -6.02 -14.95 -2.35
C ALA A 170 -4.48 -14.91 -2.37
N ALA A 171 -3.88 -13.81 -2.85
CA ALA A 171 -2.43 -13.63 -2.88
C ALA A 171 -1.80 -13.49 -1.48
N GLN A 172 -2.59 -13.09 -0.47
CA GLN A 172 -2.15 -12.99 0.92
C GLN A 172 -2.10 -14.34 1.66
N ILE A 173 -2.68 -15.40 1.09
CA ILE A 173 -2.84 -16.71 1.74
C ILE A 173 -1.95 -17.74 1.04
N ILE A 174 -1.11 -18.41 1.82
CA ILE A 174 -0.33 -19.57 1.40
C ILE A 174 -0.85 -20.80 2.15
N ASP A 175 -1.45 -21.73 1.41
CA ASP A 175 -1.84 -23.03 1.94
C ASP A 175 -0.63 -23.97 1.96
N VAL A 176 0.01 -24.08 3.12
CA VAL A 176 1.22 -24.89 3.28
C VAL A 176 0.89 -26.38 3.19
N ALA A 177 -0.28 -26.81 3.69
CA ALA A 177 -0.68 -28.22 3.64
C ALA A 177 -0.83 -28.68 2.18
N ALA A 178 -1.56 -27.90 1.37
CA ALA A 178 -1.74 -28.20 -0.04
C ALA A 178 -0.40 -28.25 -0.81
N GLN A 179 0.55 -27.36 -0.48
CA GLN A 179 1.89 -27.40 -1.10
C GLN A 179 2.72 -28.61 -0.66
N LEU A 180 2.59 -29.03 0.61
CA LEU A 180 3.27 -30.23 1.09
C LEU A 180 2.74 -31.49 0.42
N GLU A 181 1.42 -31.65 0.30
CA GLU A 181 0.80 -32.79 -0.39
C GLU A 181 1.25 -32.89 -1.86
N GLN A 182 1.44 -31.76 -2.54
CA GLN A 182 1.94 -31.73 -3.92
C GLN A 182 3.43 -32.08 -4.01
N ALA A 183 4.24 -31.61 -3.06
CA ALA A 183 5.68 -31.82 -3.06
C ALA A 183 6.08 -33.21 -2.51
N TRP A 184 5.25 -33.80 -1.67
CA TRP A 184 5.49 -35.05 -0.97
C TRP A 184 4.20 -35.92 -0.95
N PRO A 185 3.84 -36.52 -2.09
CA PRO A 185 2.62 -37.32 -2.22
C PRO A 185 2.66 -38.65 -1.45
#